data_AF-A0A4U5MKL2-F1
#
_entry.id   AF-A0A4U5MKL2-F1
#
_cell.length_a   1.000
_cell.length_b   1.000
_cell.length_c   1.000
_cell.angle_alpha   90.00
_cell.angle_beta   90.00
_cell.angle_gamma   90.00
#
_symmetry.space_group_name_H-M   'P 1'
#
loop_
_entity.id
_entity.type
_entity.pdbx_description
1 polymer ?
#
loop_
_entity_poly.entity_id
_entity_poly.type
_entity_poly.pdbx_seq_one_letter_code
_entity_poly.pdbx_strand_id
1 'polypeptide(L)'
;MEQVDFAERSKLCKEINFWANEATTALSRTSSKRAICAQTPLFICNAFYFKAFWTHQFCTQHIKKLDFKIDAKRMKKVNYLCKLGRKHHNYHETKDVKILRMTYRTSPNIKHPPSPSAMYVFLPTTVKPIQTLFDGFDGESLGAVEDYDGLRRGQEGKGN
;
A
#
# COMPACT_ATOMS: atom_id res chain seq x y z
N MET A 1 23.39 -15.86 8.82
CA MET A 1 22.98 -15.75 10.23
C MET A 1 24.13 -15.09 10.96
N GLU A 2 23.88 -13.98 11.65
CA GLU A 2 24.93 -13.21 12.34
C GLU A 2 24.82 -13.48 13.84
N GLN A 3 25.95 -13.77 14.48
CA GLN A 3 26.00 -13.96 15.92
C GLN A 3 26.22 -12.59 16.59
N VAL A 4 25.35 -12.25 17.52
CA VAL A 4 25.37 -10.94 18.20
C VAL A 4 25.32 -11.13 19.71
N ASP A 5 25.82 -10.15 20.45
CA ASP A 5 25.68 -10.10 21.91
C ASP A 5 24.43 -9.29 22.30
N PHE A 6 23.41 -9.98 22.78
CA PHE A 6 22.16 -9.37 23.22
C PHE A 6 22.30 -8.61 24.56
N ALA A 7 23.39 -8.79 25.31
CA ALA A 7 23.69 -7.96 26.47
C ALA A 7 24.04 -6.51 26.06
N GLU A 8 24.68 -6.33 24.91
CA GLU A 8 25.07 -5.06 24.27
C GLU A 8 23.90 -4.39 23.53
N ARG A 9 22.72 -4.30 24.19
CA ARG A 9 21.45 -3.86 23.60
C ARG A 9 21.52 -2.54 22.81
N SER A 10 22.27 -1.58 23.32
CA SER A 10 22.37 -0.24 22.71
C SER A 10 23.12 -0.29 21.38
N LYS A 11 24.18 -1.11 21.30
CA LYS A 11 24.97 -1.33 20.09
C LYS A 11 24.14 -2.11 19.07
N LEU A 12 23.53 -3.21 19.49
CA LEU A 12 22.72 -4.06 18.62
C LEU A 12 21.51 -3.31 18.04
N CYS A 13 20.81 -2.48 18.82
CA CYS A 13 19.76 -1.62 18.30
C CYS A 13 20.28 -0.65 17.23
N LYS A 14 21.48 -0.08 17.40
CA LYS A 14 22.07 0.81 16.39
C LYS A 14 22.40 0.06 15.10
N GLU A 15 22.96 -1.14 15.20
CA GLU A 15 23.30 -1.98 14.05
C GLU A 15 22.06 -2.39 13.26
N ILE A 16 21.01 -2.86 13.96
CA ILE A 16 19.73 -3.20 13.32
C ILE A 16 19.09 -1.98 12.66
N ASN A 17 19.09 -0.82 13.33
CA ASN A 17 18.58 0.42 12.75
C ASN A 17 19.39 0.87 11.54
N PHE A 18 20.71 0.76 11.61
CA PHE A 18 21.60 1.11 10.50
C PHE A 18 21.33 0.20 9.29
N TRP A 19 21.31 -1.12 9.51
CA TRP A 19 20.96 -2.10 8.48
C TRP A 19 19.58 -1.81 7.85
N ALA A 20 18.56 -1.56 8.68
CA ALA A 20 17.21 -1.27 8.18
C ALA A 20 17.17 0.03 7.37
N ASN A 21 17.91 1.07 7.78
CA ASN A 21 17.99 2.34 7.05
C ASN A 21 18.66 2.17 5.69
N GLU A 22 19.78 1.44 5.64
CA GLU A 22 20.49 1.12 4.40
C GLU A 22 19.60 0.30 3.46
N ALA A 23 18.92 -0.72 4.00
CA ALA A 23 18.01 -1.56 3.24
C ALA A 23 16.77 -0.82 2.70
N THR A 24 16.37 0.30 3.32
CA THR A 24 15.11 1.00 3.00
C THR A 24 15.26 2.42 2.47
N THR A 25 16.48 2.86 2.14
CA THR A 25 16.75 4.24 1.72
C THR A 25 16.18 5.28 2.70
N ALA A 26 16.44 5.07 4.00
CA ALA A 26 16.18 5.99 5.13
C ALA A 26 14.74 6.10 5.67
N LEU A 27 13.96 5.01 5.75
CA LEU A 27 12.83 4.99 6.68
C LEU A 27 13.36 4.91 8.12
N SER A 28 13.47 6.08 8.75
CA SER A 28 14.12 6.35 10.05
C SER A 28 13.44 5.77 11.30
N ARG A 29 12.86 4.58 11.19
CA ARG A 29 12.23 3.80 12.27
C ARG A 29 12.38 2.32 11.86
N THR A 30 13.10 1.44 12.54
CA THR A 30 12.85 1.03 13.94
C THR A 30 13.77 -0.10 14.41
N SER A 31 14.12 -0.02 15.69
CA SER A 31 14.06 -1.07 16.71
C SER A 31 14.04 -0.33 18.05
N SER A 32 12.96 -0.46 18.83
CA SER A 32 12.91 0.17 20.16
C SER A 32 13.78 -0.66 21.10
N LYS A 33 14.58 -0.01 21.97
CA LYS A 33 15.40 -0.68 22.99
C LYS A 33 14.62 -1.63 23.92
N ARG A 34 13.29 -1.57 23.90
CA ARG A 34 12.40 -2.45 24.68
C ARG A 34 12.23 -3.84 24.07
N ALA A 35 12.50 -4.04 22.79
CA ALA A 35 12.28 -5.31 22.10
C ALA A 35 13.43 -6.32 22.28
N ILE A 36 14.60 -5.87 22.73
CA ILE A 36 15.80 -6.69 22.90
C ILE A 36 16.20 -6.70 24.38
N CYS A 37 16.36 -7.88 24.97
CA CYS A 37 16.91 -8.09 26.31
C CYS A 37 18.09 -9.06 26.28
N ALA A 38 18.87 -9.13 27.36
CA ALA A 38 20.05 -10.01 27.42
C ALA A 38 19.70 -11.50 27.29
N GLN A 39 18.44 -11.88 27.57
CA GLN A 39 17.93 -13.24 27.46
C GLN A 39 17.33 -13.54 26.07
N THR A 40 17.37 -12.61 25.12
CA THR A 40 16.86 -12.85 23.76
C THR A 40 17.69 -13.95 23.09
N PRO A 41 17.09 -15.10 22.71
CA PRO A 41 17.85 -16.20 22.10
C PRO A 41 18.02 -16.03 20.58
N LEU A 42 17.08 -15.34 19.95
CA LEU A 42 17.03 -15.10 18.51
C LEU A 42 16.23 -13.82 18.23
N PHE A 43 16.69 -13.03 17.28
CA PHE A 43 15.99 -11.85 16.80
C PHE A 43 15.88 -11.89 15.28
N ILE A 44 14.65 -11.98 14.76
CA ILE A 44 14.39 -11.99 13.32
C ILE A 44 13.90 -10.60 12.92
N CYS A 45 14.56 -9.99 11.94
CA CYS A 45 14.16 -8.71 11.38
C CYS A 45 13.94 -8.85 9.87
N ASN A 46 13.00 -8.07 9.35
CA ASN A 46 12.72 -7.94 7.93
C ASN A 46 12.59 -6.45 7.59
N ALA A 47 13.15 -6.05 6.46
CA ALA A 47 13.05 -4.70 5.93
C ALA A 47 12.72 -4.81 4.44
N PHE A 48 11.68 -4.09 4.02
CA PHE A 48 11.25 -4.06 2.64
C PHE A 48 10.93 -2.63 2.23
N TYR A 49 11.38 -2.25 1.03
CA TYR A 49 11.17 -0.92 0.48
C TYR A 49 10.51 -1.01 -0.89
N PHE A 50 9.43 -0.27 -1.05
CA PHE A 50 8.69 -0.19 -2.30
C PHE A 50 8.60 1.25 -2.78
N LYS A 51 9.21 1.51 -3.94
CA LYS A 51 9.09 2.78 -4.67
C LYS A 51 8.77 2.48 -6.13
N ALA A 52 7.65 3.02 -6.60
CA ALA A 52 7.21 2.85 -7.97
C ALA A 52 6.51 4.12 -8.45
N PHE A 53 6.39 4.24 -9.77
CA PHE A 53 5.62 5.30 -10.40
C PHE A 53 4.20 4.83 -10.67
N TRP A 54 3.20 5.70 -10.53
CA TRP A 54 1.87 5.39 -11.05
C TRP A 54 1.93 5.24 -12.58
N THR A 55 1.25 4.24 -13.15
CA THR A 55 1.07 4.15 -14.60
C THR A 55 0.43 5.42 -15.13
N HIS A 56 -0.54 5.94 -14.38
CA HIS A 56 -1.30 7.14 -14.69
C HIS A 56 -1.04 8.22 -13.63
N GLN A 57 0.08 8.95 -13.76
CA GLN A 57 0.48 9.99 -12.80
C GLN A 57 -0.58 11.08 -12.55
N PHE A 58 -0.57 11.63 -11.34
CA PHE A 58 -1.39 12.77 -10.94
C PHE A 58 -0.69 14.09 -11.32
N CYS A 59 -1.47 15.06 -11.80
CA CYS A 59 -0.96 16.41 -12.02
C CYS A 59 -0.97 17.17 -10.68
N THR A 60 0.18 17.69 -10.27
CA THR A 60 0.31 18.45 -9.01
C THR A 60 -0.55 19.72 -9.00
N GLN A 61 -0.79 20.33 -10.16
CA GLN A 61 -1.67 21.49 -10.32
C GLN A 61 -3.15 21.18 -10.04
N HIS A 62 -3.54 19.90 -10.07
CA HIS A 62 -4.90 19.46 -9.77
C HIS A 62 -5.08 19.02 -8.32
N ILE A 63 -4.04 19.12 -7.48
CA ILE A 63 -4.15 18.82 -6.06
C ILE A 63 -5.03 19.87 -5.40
N LYS A 64 -6.08 19.43 -4.70
CA LYS A 64 -7.04 20.31 -4.03
C LYS A 64 -7.03 20.07 -2.53
N LYS A 65 -7.09 21.13 -1.72
CA LYS A 65 -7.33 21.01 -0.27
C LYS A 65 -8.81 20.82 -0.02
N LEU A 66 -9.22 19.64 0.43
CA LEU A 66 -10.61 19.32 0.77
C LEU A 66 -10.69 18.73 2.18
N ASP A 67 -11.91 18.71 2.73
CA ASP A 67 -12.16 18.09 4.03
C ASP A 67 -12.14 16.56 3.90
N PHE A 68 -11.40 15.90 4.79
CA PHE A 68 -11.42 14.46 4.98
C PHE A 68 -12.11 14.16 6.30
N LYS A 69 -13.17 13.35 6.23
CA LYS A 69 -13.97 12.95 7.38
C LYS A 69 -13.26 11.79 8.09
N ILE A 70 -12.78 12.06 9.31
CA ILE A 70 -12.12 11.04 10.15
C ILE A 70 -13.18 10.20 10.86
N ASP A 71 -14.24 10.85 11.35
CA ASP A 71 -15.42 10.20 11.93
C ASP A 71 -16.65 11.12 11.82
N ALA A 72 -17.75 10.76 12.48
CA ALA A 72 -19.00 11.51 12.45
C ALA A 72 -18.86 12.99 12.86
N LYS A 73 -17.89 13.35 13.70
CA LYS A 73 -17.74 14.69 14.30
C LYS A 73 -16.45 15.39 13.89
N ARG A 74 -15.43 14.67 13.44
CA ARG A 74 -14.11 15.22 13.13
C ARG A 74 -13.80 15.22 11.64
N MET A 75 -13.34 16.37 11.17
CA MET A 75 -12.84 16.57 9.81
C MET A 75 -11.45 17.20 9.83
N LYS A 76 -10.65 16.92 8.80
CA LYS A 76 -9.32 17.50 8.61
C LYS A 76 -9.12 17.91 7.16
N LYS A 77 -8.59 19.11 6.92
CA LYS A 77 -8.15 19.51 5.57
C LYS A 77 -6.95 18.68 5.14
N VAL A 78 -7.05 18.01 3.98
CA VAL A 78 -5.96 17.25 3.37
C VAL A 78 -5.84 17.58 1.88
N ASN A 79 -4.67 17.29 1.31
CA ASN A 79 -4.43 17.41 -0.12
C ASN A 79 -5.01 16.18 -0.84
N TYR A 80 -6.07 16.36 -1.62
CA TYR A 80 -6.65 15.34 -2.47
C TYR A 80 -5.93 15.30 -3.81
N LEU A 81 -5.49 14.11 -4.21
CA LEU A 81 -4.96 13.84 -5.54
C LEU A 81 -6.14 13.63 -6.49
N CYS A 82 -6.32 14.52 -7.47
CA CYS A 82 -7.45 14.46 -8.39
C CYS A 82 -6.99 14.13 -9.80
N LYS A 83 -7.70 13.20 -10.44
CA LYS A 83 -7.55 12.90 -11.86
C LYS A 83 -8.92 12.67 -12.47
N LEU A 84 -9.26 13.49 -13.46
CA LEU A 84 -10.51 13.40 -14.20
C LEU A 84 -10.21 12.70 -15.54
N GLY A 85 -10.92 11.62 -15.83
CA GLY A 85 -10.74 10.88 -17.09
C GLY A 85 -11.73 9.73 -17.20
N ARG A 86 -12.46 9.68 -18.32
CA ARG A 86 -13.56 8.72 -18.54
C ARG A 86 -13.10 7.31 -18.95
N LYS A 87 -11.79 7.07 -19.11
CA LYS A 87 -11.24 5.83 -19.73
C LYS A 87 -10.53 4.87 -18.78
N HIS A 88 -10.70 5.01 -17.46
CA HIS A 88 -9.98 4.16 -16.51
C HIS A 88 -10.93 3.14 -15.89
N HIS A 89 -10.99 1.96 -16.52
CA HIS A 89 -11.78 0.77 -16.16
C HIS A 89 -11.32 0.08 -14.87
N ASN A 90 -10.81 0.83 -13.90
CA ASN A 90 -10.21 0.29 -12.69
C ASN A 90 -11.10 0.54 -11.46
N TYR A 91 -12.41 0.61 -11.67
CA TYR A 91 -13.40 0.85 -10.64
C TYR A 91 -14.41 -0.28 -10.62
N HIS A 92 -14.65 -0.81 -9.44
CA HIS A 92 -15.73 -1.75 -9.18
C HIS A 92 -16.52 -1.30 -7.95
N GLU A 93 -17.81 -1.58 -7.92
CA GLU A 93 -18.66 -1.22 -6.80
C GLU A 93 -19.62 -2.38 -6.52
N THR A 94 -19.65 -2.76 -5.25
CA THR A 94 -20.67 -3.65 -4.69
C THR A 94 -21.60 -2.82 -3.80
N LYS A 95 -22.58 -3.48 -3.17
CA LYS A 95 -23.47 -2.82 -2.22
C LYS A 95 -22.71 -2.17 -1.06
N ASP A 96 -21.62 -2.80 -0.61
CA ASP A 96 -20.95 -2.44 0.65
C ASP A 96 -19.60 -1.72 0.42
N VAL A 97 -18.96 -1.91 -0.73
CA VAL A 97 -17.62 -1.35 -1.00
C VAL A 97 -17.44 -0.88 -2.43
N LYS A 98 -16.74 0.26 -2.57
CA LYS A 98 -16.16 0.78 -3.80
C LYS A 98 -14.68 0.42 -3.85
N ILE A 99 -14.23 -0.11 -4.98
CA ILE A 99 -12.87 -0.59 -5.18
C ILE A 99 -12.25 0.19 -6.33
N LEU A 100 -11.12 0.83 -6.06
CA LEU A 100 -10.31 1.51 -7.07
C LEU A 100 -8.95 0.82 -7.20
N ARG A 101 -8.60 0.40 -8.42
CA ARG A 101 -7.30 -0.20 -8.74
C ARG A 101 -6.38 0.82 -9.42
N MET A 102 -5.17 0.98 -8.89
CA MET A 102 -4.17 1.91 -9.39
C MET A 102 -2.87 1.17 -9.68
N THR A 103 -2.57 0.97 -10.96
CA THR A 103 -1.40 0.21 -11.37
C THR A 103 -0.10 1.01 -11.25
N TYR A 104 0.98 0.29 -11.00
CA TYR A 104 2.33 0.85 -11.00
C TYR A 104 3.04 0.62 -12.33
N ARG A 105 4.15 1.33 -12.52
CA ARG A 105 5.17 1.11 -13.53
C ARG A 105 6.55 1.37 -12.95
N THR A 106 7.54 0.66 -13.49
CA THR A 106 8.95 0.74 -13.08
C THR A 106 9.63 2.02 -13.55
N SER A 107 9.21 2.58 -14.69
CA SER A 107 9.79 3.81 -15.25
C SER A 107 8.71 4.74 -15.81
N PRO A 108 8.84 6.07 -15.65
CA PRO A 108 7.89 7.03 -16.21
C PRO A 108 7.95 7.11 -17.74
N ASN A 109 9.06 6.67 -18.35
CA ASN A 109 9.35 6.85 -19.77
C ASN A 109 9.19 5.56 -20.60
N ILE A 110 8.93 4.42 -19.95
CA ILE A 110 8.76 3.15 -20.65
C ILE A 110 7.31 2.68 -20.52
N LYS A 111 6.67 2.46 -21.67
CA LYS A 111 5.38 1.76 -21.77
C LYS A 111 5.64 0.26 -21.69
N HIS A 112 5.95 -0.24 -20.50
CA HIS A 112 5.91 -1.68 -20.26
C HIS A 112 4.45 -2.17 -20.29
N PRO A 113 4.20 -3.47 -20.54
CA PRO A 113 2.92 -4.08 -20.15
C PRO A 113 2.60 -3.71 -18.69
N PRO A 114 1.32 -3.58 -18.31
CA PRO A 114 0.94 -3.16 -16.97
C PRO A 114 1.68 -4.02 -15.94
N SER A 115 2.37 -3.38 -14.99
CA SER A 115 3.00 -4.09 -13.89
C SER A 115 1.95 -4.97 -13.22
N PRO A 116 2.29 -6.21 -12.80
CA PRO A 116 1.38 -7.00 -11.98
C PRO A 116 1.04 -6.27 -10.67
N SER A 117 1.89 -5.34 -10.23
CA SER A 117 1.69 -4.57 -9.00
C SER A 117 0.68 -3.43 -9.20
N ALA A 118 -0.30 -3.38 -8.32
CA ALA A 118 -1.28 -2.29 -8.20
C ALA A 118 -1.57 -1.99 -6.73
N MET A 119 -1.98 -0.76 -6.44
CA MET A 119 -2.65 -0.40 -5.19
C MET A 119 -4.15 -0.56 -5.39
N TYR A 120 -4.80 -1.26 -4.47
CA TYR A 120 -6.25 -1.30 -4.36
C TYR A 120 -6.68 -0.39 -3.22
N VAL A 121 -7.66 0.47 -3.48
CA VAL A 121 -8.30 1.32 -2.48
C VAL A 121 -9.72 0.84 -2.31
N PHE A 122 -10.01 0.32 -1.11
CA PHE A 122 -11.34 -0.13 -0.71
C PHE A 122 -11.99 0.98 0.11
N LEU A 123 -13.14 1.47 -0.36
CA LEU A 123 -13.89 2.55 0.27
C LEU A 123 -15.30 2.05 0.57
N PRO A 124 -15.67 1.88 1.85
CA PRO A 124 -17.04 1.52 2.22
C PRO A 124 -18.06 2.49 1.63
N THR A 125 -19.17 1.97 1.11
CA THR A 125 -20.29 2.77 0.58
C THR A 125 -21.09 3.45 1.69
N THR A 126 -21.03 2.90 2.91
CA THR A 126 -21.72 3.39 4.09
C THR A 126 -20.73 4.00 5.08
N VAL A 127 -21.18 4.95 5.91
CA VAL A 127 -20.38 5.58 6.98
C VAL A 127 -20.24 4.64 8.19
N LYS A 128 -20.15 3.32 7.95
CA LYS A 128 -19.88 2.34 8.99
C LYS A 128 -18.40 2.40 9.40
N PRO A 129 -18.06 1.96 10.62
CA PRO A 129 -16.66 1.85 11.03
C PRO A 129 -15.89 0.96 10.07
N ILE A 130 -14.67 1.35 9.72
CA ILE A 130 -13.82 0.57 8.80
C ILE A 130 -13.60 -0.87 9.29
N GLN A 131 -13.75 -1.14 10.59
CA GLN A 131 -13.71 -2.51 11.11
C GLN A 131 -14.74 -3.43 10.43
N THR A 132 -15.95 -2.92 10.17
CA THR A 132 -17.02 -3.68 9.54
C THR A 132 -16.74 -4.05 8.09
N LEU A 133 -15.76 -3.42 7.44
CA LEU A 133 -15.28 -3.82 6.13
C LEU A 133 -14.42 -5.10 6.21
N PHE A 134 -13.71 -5.31 7.33
CA PHE A 134 -12.87 -6.48 7.51
C PHE A 134 -13.67 -7.71 7.94
N ASP A 135 -14.88 -7.52 8.45
CA ASP A 135 -15.82 -8.60 8.76
C ASP A 135 -16.30 -9.24 7.44
N GLY A 136 -15.67 -10.34 7.05
CA GLY A 136 -15.91 -11.03 5.77
C GLY A 136 -14.92 -10.68 4.65
N PHE A 137 -13.85 -9.95 4.95
CA PHE A 137 -12.76 -9.72 4.00
C PHE A 137 -11.73 -10.85 4.10
N ASP A 138 -11.82 -11.81 3.20
CA ASP A 138 -10.90 -12.95 3.11
C ASP A 138 -10.17 -13.03 1.76
N GLY A 139 -9.27 -14.01 1.62
CA GLY A 139 -8.50 -14.21 0.40
C GLY A 139 -9.36 -14.57 -0.82
N GLU A 140 -10.51 -15.23 -0.61
CA GLU A 140 -11.45 -15.59 -1.69
C GLU A 140 -12.17 -14.37 -2.23
N SER A 141 -12.61 -13.47 -1.34
CA SER A 141 -13.21 -12.19 -1.68
C SER A 141 -12.26 -11.30 -2.50
N LEU A 142 -10.96 -11.38 -2.22
CA LEU A 142 -9.93 -10.70 -3.01
C LEU A 142 -9.73 -11.37 -4.38
N GLY A 143 -9.70 -12.70 -4.41
CA GLY A 143 -9.55 -13.50 -5.63
C GLY A 143 -10.66 -13.24 -6.65
N ALA A 144 -11.91 -13.08 -6.19
CA ALA A 144 -13.01 -12.71 -7.07
C ALA A 144 -12.77 -11.39 -7.81
N VAL A 145 -12.23 -10.37 -7.12
CA VAL A 145 -11.90 -9.07 -7.74
C VAL A 145 -10.79 -9.23 -8.80
N GLU A 146 -9.80 -10.07 -8.53
CA GLU A 146 -8.70 -10.35 -9.46
C GLU A 146 -9.12 -11.20 -10.67
N ASP A 147 -10.05 -12.14 -10.46
CA ASP A 147 -10.64 -13.00 -11.51
C ASP A 147 -11.54 -12.20 -12.45
N TYR A 148 -12.33 -11.25 -11.93
CA TYR A 148 -13.07 -10.29 -12.77
C TYR A 148 -12.11 -9.47 -13.65
N ASP A 149 -10.97 -9.03 -13.09
CA ASP A 149 -9.93 -8.33 -13.85
C ASP A 149 -9.21 -9.26 -14.86
N GLY A 150 -9.07 -10.54 -14.54
CA GLY A 150 -8.54 -11.59 -15.42
C GLY A 150 -9.45 -11.87 -16.62
N LEU A 151 -10.74 -12.09 -16.38
CA LEU A 151 -11.75 -12.34 -17.42
C LEU A 151 -11.87 -11.16 -18.41
N ARG A 152 -11.79 -9.92 -17.91
CA ARG A 152 -11.85 -8.72 -18.77
C ARG A 152 -10.63 -8.57 -19.68
N ARG A 153 -9.42 -8.86 -19.18
CA ARG A 153 -8.19 -8.88 -20.01
C ARG A 153 -8.29 -9.88 -21.16
N GLY A 154 -8.97 -11.01 -20.96
CA GLY A 154 -9.19 -12.03 -21.99
C GLY A 154 -10.15 -11.62 -23.13
N GLN A 155 -11.04 -10.66 -22.89
CA GLN A 155 -11.98 -10.16 -23.92
C GLN A 155 -11.36 -9.06 -24.80
N GLU A 156 -10.43 -8.27 -24.28
CA GLU A 156 -9.73 -7.22 -25.05
C GLU A 156 -8.63 -7.78 -25.98
N GLY A 157 -8.19 -9.03 -25.78
CA GLY A 157 -7.20 -9.70 -26.65
C GLY A 157 -7.77 -10.39 -27.89
N LYS A 158 -9.10 -10.38 -28.10
CA LYS A 158 -9.77 -11.03 -29.25
C LYS A 158 -10.27 -10.05 -30.32
N GLY A 159 -9.92 -8.78 -30.23
CA GLY A 159 -10.22 -7.76 -31.23
C GLY A 159 -8.98 -7.38 -32.03
N ASN A 160 -8.57 -8.24 -32.96
CA ASN A 160 -7.76 -7.91 -34.14
C ASN A 160 -7.96 -8.99 -35.21
#